data_AF-A0A7J5LGI8-F1
#
_entry.id   AF-A0A7J5LGI8-F1
#
_cell.length_a   1.000
_cell.length_b   1.000
_cell.length_c   1.000
_cell.angle_alpha   90.00
_cell.angle_beta   90.00
_cell.angle_gamma   90.00
#
_symmetry.space_group_name_H-M   'P 1'
#
loop_
_entity.id
_entity.type
_entity.pdbx_description
1 polymer ?
#
loop_
_entity_poly.entity_id
_entity_poly.type
_entity_poly.pdbx_seq_one_letter_code
_entity_poly.pdbx_strand_id
1 'polypeptide(L)'
;MPQPKQKPYLTYALDADGKLIHVDCVSTGLACKCFCPHCKSELVAKNGGNRKVHHFAHANGSDCVGAIESALHKMAKDILQEHKCLMLPPVLQNGIETQKTFEKVEIEIFDKELCLRPDCIAYTEKDQFIWVEFKRSHEVDVKKAGKIISARVDCIEIDLNSCELDPTKVRNYIESSCEGRKWIYNHENPQTFLICNKNSNAQYHNLDDEYYFEQRMSRHIAVDEQNTIVSLYNLDEIDTNKHSYFCIACGKEVYIDVDDWGNYSFLHLDGNTPCEDDFYLHEAAKKVLYGRFNTLQKFDVYIPQIHLCEKGNQCSFFNEIDCSIAIPILYNLKAHGYDSCEIEYKFPNKLFSYDVVLKRSDDLKTAIVIIIDADTCHIEHENLKNRAIEVIVRCENDIFKLYEEPLREENARFYNFESRDIKTIPFDKVNRKILKFTLFSSGKYHLGVENCISTKKRSAVYEMIISNGYGNYKAMRQYAVLHCYNQQRVLCLCEICYYLRSVDSFYNHENICIRYKTKGTPRNPLEVMPVKCPYFSLDRNIEAILEKECCDMKFTENDLINDNGQ
;
A
#
# COMPACT_ATOMS: atom_id res chain seq x y z
N MET A 1 4.18 29.59 26.74
CA MET A 1 4.54 30.41 25.57
C MET A 1 5.99 30.11 25.24
N PRO A 2 6.32 29.58 24.05
CA PRO A 2 7.71 29.47 23.64
C PRO A 2 8.27 30.89 23.52
N GLN A 3 9.43 31.15 24.13
CA GLN A 3 10.12 32.42 23.95
C GLN A 3 10.39 32.63 22.45
N PRO A 4 10.23 33.86 21.91
CA PRO A 4 10.61 34.12 20.53
C PRO A 4 12.10 33.85 20.40
N LYS A 5 12.47 32.82 19.62
CA LYS A 5 13.87 32.57 19.23
C LYS A 5 14.41 33.87 18.65
N GLN A 6 15.40 34.47 19.30
CA GLN A 6 16.11 35.64 18.79
C GLN A 6 16.60 35.30 17.37
N LYS A 7 16.29 36.16 16.39
CA LYS A 7 16.85 35.99 15.04
C LYS A 7 18.38 35.95 15.17
N PRO A 8 19.06 34.93 14.61
CA PRO A 8 20.51 34.86 14.67
C PRO A 8 21.11 36.10 13.99
N TYR A 9 22.23 36.59 14.51
CA TYR A 9 22.93 37.74 13.95
C TYR A 9 23.92 37.28 12.86
N LEU A 10 24.08 38.09 11.82
CA LEU A 10 25.08 37.84 10.76
C LEU A 10 26.49 38.17 11.28
N THR A 11 27.32 37.16 11.50
CA THR A 11 28.70 37.30 12.04
C THR A 11 29.79 37.26 10.97
N TYR A 12 29.46 36.79 9.76
CA TYR A 12 30.37 36.73 8.60
C TYR A 12 29.81 37.53 7.42
N ALA A 13 30.71 38.21 6.70
CA ALA A 13 30.40 38.99 5.50
C ALA A 13 31.42 38.73 4.40
N LEU A 14 31.15 39.21 3.19
CA LEU A 14 32.12 39.17 2.08
C LEU A 14 33.05 40.37 2.17
N ASP A 15 34.35 40.16 2.01
CA ASP A 15 35.31 41.22 1.76
C ASP A 15 35.32 41.66 0.28
N ALA A 16 36.26 42.52 -0.10
CA ALA A 16 36.39 43.02 -1.47
C ALA A 16 36.74 41.93 -2.50
N ASP A 17 37.38 40.85 -2.06
CA ASP A 17 37.77 39.71 -2.90
C ASP A 17 36.67 38.62 -2.91
N GLY A 18 35.57 38.82 -2.18
CA GLY A 18 34.47 37.87 -2.08
C GLY A 18 34.72 36.72 -1.11
N LYS A 19 35.72 36.84 -0.22
CA LYS A 19 36.00 35.85 0.83
C LYS A 19 35.18 36.16 2.08
N LEU A 20 34.76 35.11 2.79
CA LEU A 20 34.10 35.28 4.08
C LEU A 20 35.08 35.75 5.16
N ILE A 21 34.73 36.85 5.82
CA ILE A 21 35.49 37.43 6.93
C ILE A 21 34.60 37.59 8.16
N HIS A 22 35.14 37.25 9.33
CA HIS A 22 34.43 37.41 10.60
C HIS A 22 34.38 38.89 11.01
N VAL A 23 33.29 39.29 11.67
CA VAL A 23 33.09 40.67 12.13
C VAL A 23 34.20 41.18 13.06
N ASP A 24 34.89 40.29 13.78
CA ASP A 24 36.00 40.67 14.67
C ASP A 24 37.32 40.92 13.93
N CYS A 25 37.40 40.54 12.66
CA CYS A 25 38.60 40.69 11.85
C CYS A 25 38.60 41.98 11.00
N VAL A 26 37.59 42.84 11.15
CA VAL A 26 37.41 44.05 10.33
C VAL A 26 37.32 45.32 11.17
N SER A 27 37.62 46.46 10.54
CA SER A 27 37.45 47.77 11.18
C SER A 27 35.97 48.05 11.53
N THR A 28 35.72 48.68 12.67
CA THR A 28 34.35 49.03 13.09
C THR A 28 33.67 50.01 12.12
N GLY A 29 32.35 49.88 11.99
CA GLY A 29 31.52 50.78 11.18
C GLY A 29 31.60 50.48 9.69
N LEU A 30 31.42 51.52 8.86
CA LEU A 30 31.51 51.45 7.40
C LEU A 30 32.95 51.25 6.90
N ALA A 31 33.95 51.46 7.77
CA ALA A 31 35.35 51.25 7.42
C ALA A 31 35.70 49.78 7.15
N CYS A 32 34.82 48.83 7.50
CA CYS A 32 35.01 47.41 7.20
C CYS A 32 35.02 47.10 5.70
N LYS A 33 34.32 47.90 4.87
CA LYS A 33 34.14 47.67 3.43
C LYS A 33 33.65 46.26 3.09
N CYS A 34 32.76 45.71 3.91
CA CYS A 34 32.18 44.39 3.71
C CYS A 34 30.82 44.43 3.03
N PHE A 35 30.46 43.34 2.36
CA PHE A 35 29.23 43.19 1.60
C PHE A 35 28.40 42.01 2.09
N CYS A 36 27.07 42.12 1.98
CA CYS A 36 26.14 41.06 2.34
C CYS A 36 26.30 39.84 1.43
N PRO A 37 26.44 38.60 1.96
CA PRO A 37 26.54 37.39 1.14
C PRO A 37 25.35 37.17 0.19
N HIS A 38 24.15 37.61 0.59
CA HIS A 38 22.91 37.45 -0.17
C HIS A 38 22.68 38.60 -1.16
N CYS A 39 22.39 39.81 -0.68
CA CYS A 39 21.99 40.95 -1.53
C CYS A 39 23.16 41.78 -2.06
N LYS A 40 24.41 41.44 -1.69
CA LYS A 40 25.64 42.15 -2.08
C LYS A 40 25.71 43.63 -1.68
N SER A 41 24.76 44.13 -0.88
CA SER A 41 24.76 45.51 -0.38
C SER A 41 25.81 45.72 0.72
N GLU A 42 26.26 46.96 0.89
CA GLU A 42 27.24 47.34 1.92
C GLU A 42 26.73 47.09 3.35
N LEU A 43 27.65 46.63 4.19
CA LEU A 43 27.43 46.32 5.60
C LEU A 43 28.21 47.27 6.52
N VAL A 44 27.72 47.40 7.75
CA VAL A 44 28.33 48.12 8.86
C VAL A 44 28.73 47.11 9.92
N ALA A 45 30.01 47.05 10.27
CA ALA A 45 30.50 46.19 11.35
C ALA A 45 30.16 46.79 12.72
N LYS A 46 29.39 46.08 13.53
CA LYS A 46 29.03 46.46 14.92
C LYS A 46 29.81 45.63 15.93
N ASN A 47 31.13 45.80 15.92
CA ASN A 47 32.10 45.07 16.74
C ASN A 47 32.82 45.93 17.81
N GLY A 48 32.41 47.18 17.98
CA GLY A 48 33.05 48.13 18.91
C GLY A 48 32.41 48.22 20.30
N GLY A 49 31.45 47.36 20.64
CA GLY A 49 30.64 47.52 21.85
C GLY A 49 30.35 46.23 22.60
N ASN A 50 30.31 46.29 23.93
CA ASN A 50 30.25 45.11 24.80
C ASN A 50 28.81 44.68 25.20
N ARG A 51 27.77 45.28 24.61
CA ARG A 51 26.36 45.07 25.00
C ARG A 51 25.60 44.08 24.14
N LYS A 52 26.03 43.87 22.89
CA LYS A 52 25.41 42.97 21.93
C LYS A 52 26.50 42.10 21.32
N VAL A 53 26.13 40.89 20.88
CA VAL A 53 27.02 40.05 20.07
C VAL A 53 27.47 40.84 18.85
N HIS A 54 28.76 40.75 18.52
CA HIS A 54 29.29 41.43 17.35
C HIS A 54 28.61 40.90 16.09
N HIS A 55 28.21 41.81 15.21
CA HIS A 55 27.47 41.44 14.00
C HIS A 55 27.60 42.50 12.91
N PHE A 56 27.27 42.10 11.70
CA PHE A 56 27.05 43.00 10.58
C PHE A 56 25.58 43.43 10.51
N ALA A 57 25.36 44.67 10.09
CA ALA A 57 24.04 45.20 9.76
C ALA A 57 24.10 45.93 8.41
N HIS A 58 23.01 45.96 7.64
CA HIS A 58 22.99 46.70 6.38
C HIS A 58 23.10 48.20 6.63
N ALA A 59 23.92 48.88 5.82
CA ALA A 59 24.12 50.32 5.92
C ALA A 59 22.81 51.11 5.70
N ASN A 60 21.93 50.61 4.83
CA ASN A 60 20.61 51.18 4.54
C ASN A 60 19.52 50.80 5.56
N GLY A 61 19.85 50.00 6.58
CA GLY A 61 18.89 49.54 7.59
C GLY A 61 17.96 48.40 7.16
N SER A 62 18.16 47.79 5.98
CA SER A 62 17.33 46.67 5.52
C SER A 62 17.60 45.37 6.31
N ASP A 63 16.54 44.62 6.64
CA ASP A 63 16.64 43.25 7.12
C ASP A 63 16.69 42.29 5.93
N CYS A 64 17.82 41.59 5.75
CA CYS A 64 17.99 40.61 4.69
C CYS A 64 17.84 39.19 5.23
N VAL A 65 16.67 38.58 5.00
CA VAL A 65 16.32 37.27 5.55
C VAL A 65 17.31 36.17 5.10
N GLY A 66 17.71 36.16 3.83
CA GLY A 66 18.61 35.13 3.27
C GLY A 66 20.11 35.32 3.55
N ALA A 67 20.51 36.33 4.35
CA ALA A 67 21.93 36.66 4.53
C ALA A 67 22.72 35.55 5.24
N ILE A 68 22.13 34.94 6.28
CA ILE A 68 22.78 33.89 7.08
C ILE A 68 22.85 32.59 6.28
N GLU A 69 21.78 32.22 5.60
CA GLU A 69 21.74 31.07 4.71
C GLU A 69 22.79 31.17 3.60
N SER A 70 22.90 32.35 2.96
CA SER A 70 23.93 32.58 1.94
C SER A 70 25.35 32.54 2.50
N ALA A 71 25.55 32.98 3.76
CA ALA A 71 26.84 32.88 4.44
C ALA A 71 27.19 31.41 4.74
N LEU A 72 26.22 30.61 5.24
CA LEU A 72 26.38 29.18 5.49
C LEU A 72 26.73 28.41 4.22
N HIS A 73 26.00 28.67 3.13
CA HIS A 73 26.25 28.06 1.82
C HIS A 73 27.66 28.35 1.32
N LYS A 74 28.08 29.62 1.35
CA LYS A 74 29.43 30.00 0.92
C LYS A 74 30.50 29.36 1.81
N MET A 75 30.30 29.35 3.14
CA MET A 75 31.20 28.73 4.10
C MET A 75 31.34 27.23 3.86
N ALA A 76 30.23 26.54 3.60
CA ALA A 76 30.22 25.12 3.32
C ALA A 76 30.95 24.76 2.03
N LYS A 77 30.75 25.54 0.97
CA LYS A 77 31.48 25.40 -0.30
C LYS A 77 32.98 25.58 -0.11
N ASP A 78 33.39 26.63 0.61
CA ASP A 78 34.80 26.93 0.87
C ASP A 78 35.48 25.83 1.70
N ILE A 79 34.82 25.34 2.75
CA ILE A 79 35.33 24.24 3.59
C ILE A 79 35.47 22.96 2.76
N LEU A 80 34.45 22.59 1.99
CA LEU A 80 34.52 21.39 1.15
C LEU A 80 35.65 21.51 0.12
N GLN A 81 35.89 22.69 -0.45
CA GLN A 81 36.97 22.91 -1.39
C GLN A 81 38.36 22.82 -0.75
N GLU A 82 38.54 23.39 0.44
CA GLU A 82 39.83 23.40 1.14
C GLU A 82 40.17 22.02 1.71
N HIS A 83 39.18 21.35 2.33
CA HIS A 83 39.40 20.11 3.07
C HIS A 83 39.20 18.86 2.21
N LYS A 84 38.42 18.98 1.13
CA LYS A 84 38.15 17.92 0.16
C LYS A 84 37.64 16.65 0.85
N CYS A 85 36.81 16.82 1.86
CA CYS A 85 36.32 15.74 2.68
C CYS A 85 34.83 15.91 2.97
N LEU A 86 34.05 14.83 2.84
CA LEU A 86 32.61 14.83 3.00
C LEU A 86 32.13 13.52 3.63
N MET A 87 31.22 13.61 4.60
CA MET A 87 30.43 12.46 5.05
C MET A 87 29.30 12.18 4.06
N LEU A 88 29.29 11.00 3.44
CA LEU A 88 28.22 10.60 2.51
C LEU A 88 27.02 10.02 3.26
N PRO A 89 25.78 10.28 2.80
CA PRO A 89 24.62 9.56 3.31
C PRO A 89 24.73 8.07 3.01
N PRO A 90 24.14 7.19 3.85
CA PRO A 90 24.15 5.77 3.59
C PRO A 90 23.40 5.45 2.29
N VAL A 91 23.94 4.51 1.52
CA VAL A 91 23.38 4.11 0.20
C VAL A 91 22.08 3.31 0.35
N LEU A 92 21.93 2.55 1.45
CA LEU A 92 20.74 1.75 1.79
C LEU A 92 20.25 2.09 3.20
N GLN A 93 18.96 1.84 3.50
CA GLN A 93 18.46 1.83 4.88
C GLN A 93 19.26 0.77 5.67
N ASN A 94 20.10 1.22 6.61
CA ASN A 94 21.10 0.46 7.39
C ASN A 94 22.49 0.29 6.75
N GLY A 95 22.80 1.04 5.69
CA GLY A 95 24.16 1.13 5.14
C GLY A 95 25.14 1.81 6.11
N ILE A 96 26.44 1.59 5.89
CA ILE A 96 27.49 2.25 6.66
C ILE A 96 27.72 3.64 6.08
N GLU A 97 27.62 4.66 6.92
CA GLU A 97 28.03 6.03 6.59
C GLU A 97 29.54 6.07 6.36
N THR A 98 29.96 6.72 5.28
CA THR A 98 31.37 6.76 4.92
C THR A 98 31.84 8.18 4.72
N GLN A 99 32.95 8.50 5.38
CA GLN A 99 33.70 9.71 5.11
C GLN A 99 34.53 9.48 3.86
N LYS A 100 34.36 10.34 2.85
CA LYS A 100 35.06 10.27 1.58
C LYS A 100 35.98 11.48 1.40
N THR A 101 37.16 11.24 0.85
CA THR A 101 38.13 12.27 0.48
C THR A 101 38.23 12.41 -1.04
N PHE A 102 38.48 13.62 -1.51
CA PHE A 102 38.51 13.99 -2.92
C PHE A 102 39.87 14.57 -3.33
N GLU A 103 40.26 14.39 -4.59
CA GLU A 103 41.48 14.96 -5.14
C GLU A 103 41.32 16.47 -5.39
N LYS A 104 40.13 16.84 -5.89
CA LYS A 104 39.78 18.18 -6.33
C LYS A 104 38.31 18.44 -6.04
N VAL A 105 38.00 19.69 -5.69
CA VAL A 105 36.64 20.18 -5.59
C VAL A 105 36.55 21.49 -6.33
N GLU A 106 35.62 21.57 -7.27
CA GLU A 106 35.29 22.80 -8.00
C GLU A 106 33.96 23.35 -7.50
N ILE A 107 33.86 24.67 -7.37
CA ILE A 107 32.68 25.35 -6.83
C ILE A 107 31.97 26.08 -7.98
N GLU A 108 30.64 25.96 -8.05
CA GLU A 108 29.77 26.76 -8.93
C GLU A 108 30.14 26.73 -10.43
N ILE A 109 30.73 25.62 -10.89
CA ILE A 109 31.01 25.41 -12.32
C ILE A 109 29.72 25.16 -13.08
N PHE A 110 29.55 25.85 -14.20
CA PHE A 110 28.39 25.62 -15.07
C PHE A 110 28.63 24.40 -15.96
N ASP A 111 27.82 23.36 -15.74
CA ASP A 111 27.75 22.19 -16.59
C ASP A 111 26.93 22.51 -17.85
N LYS A 112 27.59 22.44 -19.01
CA LYS A 112 26.98 22.80 -20.29
C LYS A 112 26.03 21.73 -20.82
N GLU A 113 26.22 20.48 -20.43
CA GLU A 113 25.43 19.36 -20.92
C GLU A 113 24.04 19.37 -20.27
N LEU A 114 23.99 19.55 -18.96
CA LEU A 114 22.75 19.60 -18.18
C LEU A 114 22.16 21.01 -18.08
N CYS A 115 22.91 22.03 -18.52
CA CYS A 115 22.62 23.43 -18.30
C CYS A 115 22.35 23.73 -16.80
N LEU A 116 23.12 23.10 -15.92
CA LEU A 116 23.00 23.22 -14.48
C LEU A 116 24.29 23.77 -13.88
N ARG A 117 24.16 24.42 -12.72
CA ARG A 117 25.30 24.83 -11.90
C ARG A 117 25.20 24.13 -10.55
N PRO A 118 25.94 23.04 -10.32
CA PRO A 118 26.05 22.48 -8.98
C PRO A 118 26.76 23.43 -8.02
N ASP A 119 26.45 23.33 -6.72
CA ASP A 119 27.17 24.10 -5.70
C ASP A 119 28.64 23.67 -5.66
N CYS A 120 28.90 22.35 -5.64
CA CYS A 120 30.23 21.77 -5.78
C CYS A 120 30.24 20.54 -6.70
N ILE A 121 31.37 20.31 -7.37
CA ILE A 121 31.73 19.06 -8.04
C ILE A 121 32.99 18.51 -7.37
N ALA A 122 32.88 17.36 -6.72
CA ALA A 122 33.95 16.72 -5.98
C ALA A 122 34.48 15.51 -6.75
N TYR A 123 35.74 15.55 -7.16
CA TYR A 123 36.39 14.55 -8.01
C TYR A 123 37.19 13.55 -7.18
N THR A 124 37.02 12.26 -7.46
CA THR A 124 37.77 11.16 -6.84
C THR A 124 38.82 10.61 -7.80
N GLU A 125 39.62 9.64 -7.33
CA GLU A 125 40.52 8.91 -8.23
C GLU A 125 39.69 8.20 -9.34
N LYS A 126 40.21 8.19 -10.58
CA LYS A 126 39.62 7.52 -11.78
C LYS A 126 38.47 8.26 -12.51
N ASP A 127 38.53 9.58 -12.64
CA ASP A 127 37.55 10.40 -13.39
C ASP A 127 36.09 10.29 -12.90
N GLN A 128 35.89 9.79 -11.68
CA GLN A 128 34.59 9.78 -11.02
C GLN A 128 34.38 11.10 -10.27
N PHE A 129 33.13 11.56 -10.20
CA PHE A 129 32.77 12.79 -9.51
C PHE A 129 31.41 12.67 -8.82
N ILE A 130 31.22 13.48 -7.79
CA ILE A 130 29.95 13.61 -7.06
C ILE A 130 29.56 15.08 -7.05
N TRP A 131 28.33 15.39 -7.44
CA TRP A 131 27.75 16.71 -7.26
C TRP A 131 27.27 16.88 -5.83
N VAL A 132 27.46 18.07 -5.27
CA VAL A 132 26.96 18.42 -3.95
C VAL A 132 26.10 19.67 -4.08
N GLU A 133 24.88 19.59 -3.58
CA GLU A 133 23.93 20.68 -3.46
C GLU A 133 23.75 21.02 -1.98
N PHE A 134 23.83 22.31 -1.64
CA PHE A 134 23.40 22.76 -0.33
C PHE A 134 21.96 23.23 -0.45
N LYS A 135 21.06 22.68 0.36
CA LYS A 135 19.63 23.02 0.29
C LYS A 135 19.40 24.47 0.70
N ARG A 136 18.55 25.17 -0.05
CA ARG A 136 18.05 26.50 0.32
C ARG A 136 16.66 26.41 0.93
N SER A 137 16.34 27.33 1.84
CA SER A 137 15.06 27.38 2.53
C SER A 137 13.88 27.64 1.58
N HIS A 138 14.12 28.32 0.46
CA HIS A 138 13.04 28.83 -0.41
C HIS A 138 13.18 28.62 -1.91
N GLU A 139 14.28 28.06 -2.43
CA GLU A 139 14.43 27.86 -3.88
C GLU A 139 15.36 26.65 -4.12
N VAL A 140 14.80 25.45 -4.09
CA VAL A 140 15.30 24.39 -4.95
C VAL A 140 14.46 24.49 -6.21
N ASP A 141 15.10 24.75 -7.35
CA ASP A 141 14.48 24.55 -8.65
C ASP A 141 14.10 23.07 -8.70
N VAL A 142 12.82 22.77 -8.45
CA VAL A 142 12.26 21.41 -8.40
C VAL A 142 12.56 20.61 -9.67
N LYS A 143 12.93 21.29 -10.77
CA LYS A 143 13.36 20.67 -12.03
C LYS A 143 14.81 20.19 -12.01
N LYS A 144 15.66 20.70 -11.11
CA LYS A 144 17.08 20.35 -11.00
C LYS A 144 17.27 18.89 -10.59
N ALA A 145 16.52 18.42 -9.59
CA ALA A 145 16.57 17.03 -9.15
C ALA A 145 16.23 16.06 -10.29
N GLY A 146 15.12 16.33 -11.02
CA GLY A 146 14.73 15.52 -12.17
C GLY A 146 15.81 15.45 -13.27
N LYS A 147 16.53 16.55 -13.54
CA LYS A 147 17.65 16.57 -14.49
C LYS A 147 18.84 15.74 -14.05
N ILE A 148 19.20 15.85 -12.77
CA ILE A 148 20.28 15.07 -12.16
C ILE A 148 19.98 13.56 -12.24
N ILE A 149 18.75 13.17 -11.87
CA ILE A 149 18.30 11.77 -11.89
C ILE A 149 18.30 11.21 -13.31
N SER A 150 17.69 11.94 -14.25
CA SER A 150 17.62 11.56 -15.66
C SER A 150 19.01 11.41 -16.30
N ALA A 151 19.95 12.29 -15.94
CA ALA A 151 21.33 12.24 -16.41
C ALA A 151 22.21 11.20 -15.71
N ARG A 152 21.69 10.54 -14.66
CA ARG A 152 22.43 9.57 -13.83
C ARG A 152 23.70 10.15 -13.22
N VAL A 153 23.61 11.40 -12.75
CA VAL A 153 24.73 12.08 -12.10
C VAL A 153 24.64 11.88 -10.59
N ASP A 154 25.65 11.24 -10.00
CA ASP A 154 25.75 11.08 -8.55
C ASP A 154 25.68 12.45 -7.87
N CYS A 155 24.68 12.63 -7.00
CA CYS A 155 24.45 13.91 -6.35
C CYS A 155 23.89 13.75 -4.95
N ILE A 156 24.45 14.53 -4.02
CA ILE A 156 24.00 14.61 -2.63
C ILE A 156 23.43 16.00 -2.38
N GLU A 157 22.28 16.04 -1.71
CA GLU A 157 21.76 17.27 -1.11
C GLU A 157 22.08 17.28 0.39
N ILE A 158 22.55 18.44 0.89
CA ILE A 158 22.88 18.68 2.29
C ILE A 158 22.08 19.88 2.80
N ASP A 159 21.22 19.65 3.78
CA ASP A 159 20.44 20.67 4.46
C ASP A 159 21.26 21.32 5.59
N LEU A 160 21.64 22.58 5.38
CA LEU A 160 22.41 23.36 6.36
C LEU A 160 21.54 24.14 7.35
N ASN A 161 20.20 24.05 7.29
CA ASN A 161 19.31 24.90 8.07
C ASN A 161 19.41 24.65 9.59
N SER A 162 19.86 23.47 10.01
CA SER A 162 20.13 23.16 11.42
C SER A 162 21.55 23.57 11.86
N CYS A 163 22.42 23.98 10.93
CA CYS A 163 23.81 24.29 11.20
C CYS A 163 23.98 25.76 11.61
N GLU A 164 24.77 26.00 12.66
CA GLU A 164 25.13 27.36 13.08
C GLU A 164 26.24 27.94 12.20
N LEU A 165 26.20 29.26 11.97
CA LEU A 165 27.21 29.99 11.20
C LEU A 165 28.52 30.13 12.00
N ASP A 166 29.28 29.03 12.06
CA ASP A 166 30.59 28.91 12.69
C ASP A 166 31.46 27.94 11.87
N PRO A 167 32.70 28.30 11.49
CA PRO A 167 33.55 27.47 10.63
C PRO A 167 33.84 26.08 11.19
N THR A 168 34.01 25.95 12.51
CA THR A 168 34.30 24.65 13.13
C THR A 168 33.05 23.78 13.12
N LYS A 169 31.89 24.35 13.43
CA LYS A 169 30.60 23.63 13.38
C LYS A 169 30.24 23.22 11.96
N VAL A 170 30.38 24.11 10.97
CA VAL A 170 30.09 23.79 9.56
C VAL A 170 31.05 22.72 9.05
N ARG A 171 32.34 22.78 9.40
CA ARG A 171 33.32 21.74 9.05
C ARG A 171 32.93 20.39 9.64
N ASN A 172 32.72 20.33 10.95
CA ASN A 172 32.32 19.08 11.61
C ASN A 172 31.01 18.54 11.06
N TYR A 173 30.08 19.43 10.69
CA TYR A 173 28.87 19.05 10.00
C TYR A 173 29.25 18.35 8.71
N ILE A 174 29.87 19.03 7.75
CA ILE A 174 30.24 18.49 6.42
C ILE A 174 31.06 17.20 6.49
N GLU A 175 32.08 17.14 7.35
CA GLU A 175 33.05 16.04 7.39
C GLU A 175 32.60 14.85 8.23
N SER A 176 31.67 15.01 9.18
CA SER A 176 31.40 13.98 10.20
C SER A 176 29.93 13.78 10.59
N SER A 177 29.04 14.73 10.30
CA SER A 177 27.61 14.56 10.58
C SER A 177 26.92 13.76 9.48
N CYS A 178 25.98 12.90 9.86
CA CYS A 178 25.06 12.22 8.96
C CYS A 178 23.68 12.89 8.86
N GLU A 179 23.40 13.87 9.71
CA GLU A 179 22.12 14.56 9.73
C GLU A 179 21.93 15.42 8.47
N GLY A 180 20.67 15.52 8.02
CA GLY A 180 20.26 16.47 6.97
C GLY A 180 20.85 16.18 5.60
N ARG A 181 21.04 14.90 5.22
CA ARG A 181 21.64 14.52 3.94
C ARG A 181 20.80 13.46 3.25
N LYS A 182 20.72 13.57 1.93
CA LYS A 182 20.13 12.53 1.08
C LYS A 182 20.82 12.46 -0.27
N TRP A 183 20.74 11.29 -0.89
CA TRP A 183 21.09 11.13 -2.29
C TRP A 183 19.94 11.67 -3.15
N ILE A 184 20.24 12.56 -4.08
CA ILE A 184 19.34 12.88 -5.19
C ILE A 184 19.41 11.74 -6.22
N TYR A 185 20.63 11.29 -6.53
CA TYR A 185 20.89 10.10 -7.32
C TYR A 185 22.20 9.43 -6.88
N ASN A 186 22.23 8.11 -6.92
CA ASN A 186 23.41 7.30 -6.62
C ASN A 186 23.44 6.06 -7.53
N HIS A 187 24.52 5.88 -8.29
CA HIS A 187 24.64 4.75 -9.23
C HIS A 187 24.82 3.38 -8.56
N GLU A 188 25.28 3.30 -7.30
CA GLU A 188 25.47 2.06 -6.53
C GLU A 188 24.15 1.57 -5.88
N ASN A 189 23.16 2.45 -5.76
CA ASN A 189 21.77 2.11 -5.52
C ASN A 189 20.94 2.45 -6.75
N PRO A 190 21.08 1.68 -7.85
CA PRO A 190 20.17 1.80 -8.97
C PRO A 190 18.84 1.25 -8.46
N GLN A 191 18.06 2.08 -7.75
CA GLN A 191 16.88 1.70 -6.96
C GLN A 191 16.28 0.41 -7.48
N THR A 192 16.71 -0.73 -6.92
CA THR A 192 16.05 -2.00 -7.18
C THR A 192 14.78 -1.89 -6.39
N PHE A 193 13.79 -1.24 -6.99
CA PHE A 193 12.44 -1.28 -6.54
C PHE A 193 12.01 -2.74 -6.65
N LEU A 194 12.32 -3.50 -5.61
CA LEU A 194 11.39 -4.52 -5.20
C LEU A 194 10.08 -3.75 -5.06
N ILE A 195 9.13 -4.06 -5.96
CA ILE A 195 7.71 -3.84 -5.73
C ILE A 195 7.43 -4.48 -4.37
N CYS A 196 7.71 -3.75 -3.32
CA CYS A 196 7.44 -4.20 -1.99
C CYS A 196 5.92 -4.17 -1.96
N ASN A 197 5.32 -5.34 -1.73
CA ASN A 197 3.96 -5.47 -1.24
C ASN A 197 3.85 -4.76 0.13
N LYS A 198 4.16 -3.47 0.20
CA LYS A 198 3.96 -2.58 1.34
C LYS A 198 2.52 -2.05 1.34
N ASN A 199 1.58 -2.82 0.80
CA ASN A 199 0.13 -2.57 0.90
C ASN A 199 -0.64 -3.82 1.33
N SER A 200 0.00 -4.82 1.93
CA SER A 200 -0.70 -6.01 2.42
C SER A 200 -1.37 -5.85 3.78
N ASN A 201 -1.48 -4.63 4.35
CA ASN A 201 -2.24 -4.38 5.59
C ASN A 201 -2.72 -2.93 5.82
N ALA A 202 -2.69 -2.04 4.83
CA ALA A 202 -3.50 -0.83 4.91
C ALA A 202 -4.90 -1.17 4.41
N GLN A 203 -5.72 -1.77 5.27
CA GLN A 203 -7.17 -1.64 5.14
C GLN A 203 -7.47 -0.14 5.27
N TYR A 204 -7.43 0.57 4.15
CA TYR A 204 -8.21 1.80 4.02
C TYR A 204 -9.66 1.37 4.28
N HIS A 205 -10.25 1.93 5.35
CA HIS A 205 -11.50 1.53 6.01
C HIS A 205 -11.41 0.42 7.07
N ASN A 206 -10.62 0.65 8.13
CA ASN A 206 -11.14 0.36 9.48
C ASN A 206 -11.59 1.68 10.12
N LEU A 207 -12.91 1.84 10.19
CA LEU A 207 -13.56 2.74 11.13
C LEU A 207 -13.28 2.21 12.53
N ASP A 208 -12.19 2.66 13.15
CA ASP A 208 -11.96 2.73 14.60
C ASP A 208 -10.46 2.99 14.83
N ASP A 209 -10.04 4.26 14.71
CA ASP A 209 -9.02 4.87 15.58
C ASP A 209 -8.74 6.31 15.09
N GLU A 210 -9.07 7.28 15.93
CA GLU A 210 -8.70 8.69 15.76
C GLU A 210 -7.16 8.82 15.73
N TYR A 211 -6.64 9.63 14.80
CA TYR A 211 -5.21 10.01 14.60
C TYR A 211 -4.34 9.13 13.69
N TYR A 212 -4.70 9.01 12.40
CA TYR A 212 -3.70 8.79 11.34
C TYR A 212 -3.71 9.97 10.36
N PHE A 213 -2.56 10.63 10.20
CA PHE A 213 -2.33 11.53 9.07
C PHE A 213 -2.53 10.72 7.78
N GLU A 214 -3.44 11.14 6.90
CA GLU A 214 -3.61 10.55 5.57
C GLU A 214 -2.28 10.64 4.79
N GLN A 215 -1.48 9.58 4.82
CA GLN A 215 -0.29 9.47 3.99
C GLN A 215 -0.77 9.19 2.57
N ARG A 216 -0.79 10.23 1.73
CA ARG A 216 -1.06 10.11 0.31
C ARG A 216 -0.06 9.16 -0.35
N MET A 217 -0.52 8.40 -1.34
CA MET A 217 0.29 7.44 -2.08
C MET A 217 1.37 8.14 -2.91
N SER A 218 2.62 7.66 -2.81
CA SER A 218 3.71 8.03 -3.72
C SER A 218 3.39 7.60 -5.14
N ARG A 219 3.60 8.49 -6.12
CA ARG A 219 3.24 8.26 -7.52
C ARG A 219 4.47 8.06 -8.36
N HIS A 220 4.52 6.98 -9.12
CA HIS A 220 5.67 6.62 -9.94
C HIS A 220 5.36 6.63 -11.45
N ILE A 221 4.09 6.87 -11.81
CA ILE A 221 3.63 6.89 -13.20
C ILE A 221 3.21 8.32 -13.58
N ALA A 222 3.67 8.77 -14.75
CA ALA A 222 3.25 10.01 -15.36
C ALA A 222 3.04 9.81 -16.87
N VAL A 223 2.68 10.88 -17.58
CA VAL A 223 2.68 10.90 -19.04
C VAL A 223 3.55 12.03 -19.58
N ASP A 224 4.15 11.84 -20.75
CA ASP A 224 4.86 12.89 -21.49
C ASP A 224 3.87 13.81 -22.28
N GLU A 225 4.40 14.76 -23.06
CA GLU A 225 3.59 15.65 -23.91
C GLU A 225 2.80 14.91 -25.00
N GLN A 226 3.17 13.67 -25.33
CA GLN A 226 2.50 12.82 -26.32
C GLN A 226 1.48 11.86 -25.68
N ASN A 227 1.22 11.95 -24.37
CA ASN A 227 0.45 11.00 -23.58
C ASN A 227 1.05 9.58 -23.51
N THR A 228 2.35 9.42 -23.77
CA THR A 228 3.06 8.17 -23.52
C THR A 228 3.22 8.01 -22.02
N ILE A 229 2.86 6.84 -21.49
CA ILE A 229 3.06 6.51 -20.08
C ILE A 229 4.56 6.31 -19.84
N VAL A 230 5.06 6.94 -18.79
CA VAL A 230 6.43 6.76 -18.30
C VAL A 230 6.44 6.33 -16.84
N SER A 231 7.47 5.60 -16.46
CA SER A 231 7.61 5.04 -15.12
C SER A 231 8.95 5.40 -14.48
N LEU A 232 8.93 5.87 -13.23
CA LEU A 232 10.15 6.07 -12.43
C LEU A 232 10.85 4.74 -12.08
N TYR A 233 10.18 3.60 -12.27
CA TYR A 233 10.80 2.28 -12.18
C TYR A 233 11.70 1.95 -13.38
N ASN A 234 11.53 2.66 -14.50
CA ASN A 234 12.36 2.53 -15.68
C ASN A 234 12.94 3.89 -16.07
N LEU A 235 14.03 4.28 -15.42
CA LEU A 235 14.68 5.58 -15.68
C LEU A 235 15.18 5.76 -17.13
N ASP A 236 15.28 4.70 -17.93
CA ASP A 236 15.56 4.83 -19.38
C ASP A 236 14.42 5.51 -20.15
N GLU A 237 13.19 5.50 -19.62
CA GLU A 237 12.03 6.21 -20.18
C GLU A 237 12.02 7.69 -19.79
N ILE A 238 12.91 8.13 -18.89
CA ILE A 238 12.88 9.46 -18.29
C ILE A 238 14.04 10.32 -18.82
N ASP A 239 13.71 11.26 -19.72
CA ASP A 239 14.58 12.34 -20.18
C ASP A 239 14.02 13.73 -19.84
N THR A 240 14.32 14.25 -18.66
CA THR A 240 13.84 15.57 -18.20
C THR A 240 14.53 16.75 -18.89
N ASN A 241 15.55 16.50 -19.72
CA ASN A 241 16.16 17.53 -20.57
C ASN A 241 15.39 17.71 -21.88
N LYS A 242 14.65 16.69 -22.33
CA LYS A 242 13.85 16.73 -23.56
C LYS A 242 12.36 16.84 -23.31
N HIS A 243 11.87 16.26 -22.21
CA HIS A 243 10.46 16.09 -21.92
C HIS A 243 10.06 16.71 -20.59
N SER A 244 8.83 17.20 -20.57
CA SER A 244 8.05 17.55 -19.39
C SER A 244 7.06 16.44 -19.12
N TYR A 245 6.76 16.22 -17.84
CA TYR A 245 5.86 15.16 -17.42
C TYR A 245 4.60 15.74 -16.79
N PHE A 246 3.49 15.03 -16.97
CA PHE A 246 2.17 15.46 -16.53
C PHE A 246 1.50 14.36 -15.71
N CYS A 247 0.75 14.77 -14.69
CA CYS A 247 -0.05 13.86 -13.89
C CYS A 247 -1.03 13.12 -14.81
N ILE A 248 -1.01 11.79 -14.74
CA ILE A 248 -1.84 10.93 -15.61
C ILE A 248 -3.34 11.22 -15.49
N ALA A 249 -3.78 11.69 -14.32
CA ALA A 249 -5.17 11.98 -13.98
C ALA A 249 -5.63 13.40 -14.34
N CYS A 250 -4.94 14.45 -13.88
CA CYS A 250 -5.39 15.82 -14.11
C CYS A 250 -4.70 16.53 -15.28
N GLY A 251 -3.64 15.96 -15.85
CA GLY A 251 -2.86 16.56 -16.93
C GLY A 251 -2.04 17.79 -16.55
N LYS A 252 -1.94 18.15 -15.27
CA LYS A 252 -1.05 19.23 -14.79
C LYS A 252 0.40 18.76 -14.76
N GLU A 253 1.33 19.68 -14.99
CA GLU A 253 2.77 19.40 -14.95
C GLU A 253 3.20 18.88 -13.57
N VAL A 254 4.05 17.86 -13.59
CA VAL A 254 4.67 17.24 -12.42
C VAL A 254 6.19 17.23 -12.55
N TYR A 255 6.87 17.13 -11.42
CA TYR A 255 8.33 17.01 -11.36
C TYR A 255 8.72 15.79 -10.52
N ILE A 256 9.97 15.34 -10.68
CA ILE A 256 10.51 14.24 -9.89
C ILE A 256 11.00 14.79 -8.56
N ASP A 257 10.34 14.39 -7.49
CA ASP A 257 10.74 14.64 -6.11
C ASP A 257 11.53 13.45 -5.55
N VAL A 258 12.42 13.74 -4.62
CA VAL A 258 13.22 12.73 -3.92
C VAL A 258 13.00 12.91 -2.43
N ASP A 259 12.47 11.89 -1.77
CA ASP A 259 12.26 11.92 -0.33
C ASP A 259 13.58 11.77 0.46
N ASP A 260 13.52 11.86 1.78
CA ASP A 260 14.72 11.79 2.64
C ASP A 260 15.40 10.41 2.65
N TRP A 261 14.72 9.37 2.16
CA TRP A 261 15.27 8.03 1.98
C TRP A 261 15.77 7.79 0.56
N GLY A 262 15.68 8.80 -0.31
CA GLY A 262 16.12 8.72 -1.68
C GLY A 262 15.11 8.07 -2.61
N ASN A 263 13.82 7.90 -2.26
CA ASN A 263 12.80 7.35 -3.17
C ASN A 263 12.25 8.43 -4.10
N TYR A 264 11.93 8.04 -5.33
CA TYR A 264 11.43 8.97 -6.35
C TYR A 264 9.92 8.95 -6.45
N SER A 265 9.32 10.12 -6.60
CA SER A 265 7.90 10.23 -6.93
C SER A 265 7.61 11.46 -7.78
N PHE A 266 6.50 11.44 -8.50
CA PHE A 266 6.00 12.60 -9.22
C PHE A 266 5.13 13.48 -8.31
N LEU A 267 5.51 14.75 -8.16
CA LEU A 267 4.76 15.76 -7.41
C LEU A 267 4.31 16.91 -8.31
N HIS A 268 3.21 17.58 -7.94
CA HIS A 268 2.70 18.73 -8.68
C HIS A 268 3.55 19.98 -8.40
N LEU A 269 3.85 20.77 -9.44
CA LEU A 269 4.79 21.90 -9.39
C LEU A 269 4.38 23.05 -8.44
N ASP A 270 3.08 23.19 -8.16
CA ASP A 270 2.52 24.21 -7.27
C ASP A 270 1.54 23.53 -6.33
N GLY A 271 1.44 23.99 -5.08
CA GLY A 271 0.56 23.52 -3.98
C GLY A 271 -0.95 23.45 -4.25
N ASN A 272 -1.38 23.27 -5.50
CA ASN A 272 -2.57 22.54 -5.88
C ASN A 272 -2.65 21.24 -5.09
N THR A 273 -3.81 21.03 -4.46
CA THR A 273 -4.20 19.74 -3.90
C THR A 273 -3.87 18.65 -4.93
N PRO A 274 -2.99 17.68 -4.60
CA PRO A 274 -2.72 16.57 -5.50
C PRO A 274 -4.05 15.89 -5.84
N CYS A 275 -4.13 15.21 -6.99
CA CYS A 275 -5.34 14.43 -7.32
C CYS A 275 -5.69 13.49 -6.15
N GLU A 276 -6.95 13.12 -5.98
CA GLU A 276 -7.28 12.03 -5.06
C GLU A 276 -6.69 10.71 -5.57
N ASP A 277 -6.25 9.85 -4.66
CA ASP A 277 -5.50 8.64 -5.00
C ASP A 277 -6.36 7.66 -5.82
N ASP A 278 -7.62 7.53 -5.47
CA ASP A 278 -8.62 6.75 -6.21
C ASP A 278 -8.79 7.24 -7.66
N PHE A 279 -8.86 8.56 -7.85
CA PHE A 279 -8.96 9.16 -9.19
C PHE A 279 -7.66 8.97 -9.98
N TYR A 280 -6.51 9.06 -9.32
CA TYR A 280 -5.21 8.76 -9.94
C TYR A 280 -5.13 7.32 -10.44
N LEU A 281 -5.51 6.35 -9.60
CA LEU A 281 -5.51 4.93 -9.94
C LEU A 281 -6.50 4.61 -11.07
N HIS A 282 -7.70 5.20 -11.01
CA HIS A 282 -8.72 5.03 -12.04
C HIS A 282 -8.21 5.46 -13.42
N GLU A 283 -7.69 6.68 -13.52
CA GLU A 283 -7.17 7.21 -14.79
C GLU A 283 -5.92 6.46 -15.27
N ALA A 284 -5.04 6.05 -14.34
CA ALA A 284 -3.86 5.26 -14.68
C ALA A 284 -4.24 3.90 -15.29
N ALA A 285 -5.18 3.17 -14.67
CA ALA A 285 -5.63 1.88 -15.16
C ALA A 285 -6.28 1.98 -16.55
N LYS A 286 -7.09 3.03 -16.76
CA LYS A 286 -7.74 3.31 -18.04
C LYS A 286 -6.71 3.46 -19.16
N LYS A 287 -5.71 4.31 -18.96
CA LYS A 287 -4.66 4.57 -19.95
C LYS A 287 -3.72 3.38 -20.15
N VAL A 288 -3.38 2.64 -19.09
CA VAL A 288 -2.56 1.42 -19.19
C VAL A 288 -3.27 0.34 -20.02
N LEU A 289 -4.56 0.09 -19.77
CA LEU A 289 -5.32 -0.91 -20.53
C LEU A 289 -5.46 -0.50 -22.00
N TYR A 290 -5.70 0.78 -22.28
CA TYR A 290 -5.74 1.32 -23.63
C TYR A 290 -4.40 1.19 -24.35
N GLY A 291 -3.30 1.62 -23.71
CA GLY A 291 -1.95 1.52 -24.25
C GLY A 291 -1.59 0.07 -24.55
N ARG A 292 -1.80 -0.82 -23.57
CA ARG A 292 -1.55 -2.26 -23.70
C ARG A 292 -2.32 -2.89 -24.86
N PHE A 293 -3.60 -2.56 -25.00
CA PHE A 293 -4.39 -3.06 -26.13
C PHE A 293 -3.80 -2.59 -27.46
N ASN A 294 -3.35 -1.34 -27.58
CA ASN A 294 -2.89 -0.82 -28.86
C ASN A 294 -1.45 -1.25 -29.21
N THR A 295 -0.59 -1.48 -28.22
CA THR A 295 0.82 -1.82 -28.44
C THR A 295 1.10 -3.32 -28.54
N LEU A 296 0.41 -4.15 -27.75
CA LEU A 296 0.68 -5.59 -27.70
C LEU A 296 -0.05 -6.37 -28.81
N GLN A 297 0.58 -7.44 -29.30
CA GLN A 297 -0.03 -8.34 -30.30
C GLN A 297 -1.20 -9.16 -29.75
N LYS A 298 -1.23 -9.40 -28.44
CA LYS A 298 -2.27 -10.19 -27.76
C LYS A 298 -2.88 -9.37 -26.63
N PHE A 299 -4.16 -9.62 -26.37
CA PHE A 299 -4.83 -9.11 -25.18
C PHE A 299 -5.53 -10.27 -24.48
N ASP A 300 -4.79 -10.89 -23.57
CA ASP A 300 -5.17 -12.13 -22.91
C ASP A 300 -6.00 -11.87 -21.64
N VAL A 301 -7.09 -12.63 -21.49
CA VAL A 301 -7.95 -12.63 -20.30
C VAL A 301 -8.25 -14.07 -19.87
N TYR A 302 -8.25 -14.34 -18.57
CA TYR A 302 -8.64 -15.62 -17.98
C TYR A 302 -10.07 -15.53 -17.48
N ILE A 303 -11.00 -16.06 -18.28
CA ILE A 303 -12.43 -16.02 -17.98
C ILE A 303 -12.77 -17.25 -17.13
N PRO A 304 -13.33 -17.09 -15.93
CA PRO A 304 -13.76 -18.22 -15.13
C PRO A 304 -14.89 -18.98 -15.81
N GLN A 305 -14.81 -20.31 -15.80
CA GLN A 305 -15.88 -21.19 -16.25
C GLN A 305 -16.31 -22.06 -15.08
N ILE A 306 -17.62 -22.09 -14.81
CA ILE A 306 -18.17 -22.85 -13.70
C ILE A 306 -18.22 -24.33 -14.08
N HIS A 307 -17.57 -25.19 -13.29
CA HIS A 307 -17.65 -26.63 -13.41
C HIS A 307 -18.37 -27.21 -12.19
N LEU A 308 -19.46 -27.96 -12.41
CA LEU A 308 -20.25 -28.59 -11.35
C LEU A 308 -19.63 -29.92 -10.91
N CYS A 309 -19.85 -30.29 -9.65
CA CYS A 309 -19.46 -31.60 -9.13
C CYS A 309 -20.14 -32.73 -9.92
N GLU A 310 -19.35 -33.68 -10.43
CA GLU A 310 -19.86 -34.84 -11.18
C GLU A 310 -20.82 -35.72 -10.36
N LYS A 311 -20.70 -35.66 -9.02
CA LYS A 311 -21.53 -36.41 -8.08
C LYS A 311 -22.78 -35.66 -7.64
N GLY A 312 -23.12 -34.51 -8.27
CA GLY A 312 -24.26 -33.69 -7.87
C GLY A 312 -25.56 -34.48 -7.75
N ASN A 313 -25.87 -35.32 -8.74
CA ASN A 313 -27.08 -36.16 -8.74
C ASN A 313 -27.08 -37.26 -7.65
N GLN A 314 -25.93 -37.56 -7.05
CA GLN A 314 -25.76 -38.57 -6.00
C GLN A 314 -25.59 -37.93 -4.61
N CYS A 315 -25.60 -36.59 -4.53
CA CYS A 315 -25.39 -35.83 -3.31
C CYS A 315 -26.70 -35.17 -2.89
N SER A 316 -27.25 -35.61 -1.76
CA SER A 316 -28.46 -35.01 -1.16
C SER A 316 -28.29 -33.55 -0.73
N PHE A 317 -27.04 -33.05 -0.70
CA PHE A 317 -26.70 -31.68 -0.30
C PHE A 317 -26.20 -30.84 -1.48
N PHE A 318 -26.38 -31.32 -2.72
CA PHE A 318 -25.93 -30.60 -3.89
C PHE A 318 -26.57 -29.21 -3.95
N ASN A 319 -25.73 -28.21 -4.18
CA ASN A 319 -26.12 -26.83 -4.44
C ASN A 319 -25.09 -26.27 -5.43
N GLU A 320 -25.54 -25.63 -6.51
CA GLU A 320 -24.65 -25.19 -7.58
C GLU A 320 -23.55 -24.24 -7.09
N ILE A 321 -23.86 -23.38 -6.11
CA ILE A 321 -22.91 -22.41 -5.55
C ILE A 321 -21.76 -23.13 -4.82
N ASP A 322 -22.07 -24.08 -3.95
CA ASP A 322 -21.05 -24.76 -3.12
C ASP A 322 -20.48 -26.04 -3.74
N CYS A 323 -21.12 -26.54 -4.80
CA CYS A 323 -20.72 -27.76 -5.51
C CYS A 323 -20.19 -27.44 -6.91
N SER A 324 -19.53 -26.28 -7.04
CA SER A 324 -18.85 -25.89 -8.26
C SER A 324 -17.45 -25.34 -7.97
N ILE A 325 -16.62 -25.36 -9.00
CA ILE A 325 -15.31 -24.68 -9.02
C ILE A 325 -15.24 -23.85 -10.30
N ALA A 326 -14.73 -22.63 -10.17
CA ALA A 326 -14.34 -21.82 -11.32
C ALA A 326 -12.98 -22.30 -11.86
N ILE A 327 -12.95 -22.74 -13.11
CA ILE A 327 -11.70 -23.04 -13.82
C ILE A 327 -11.48 -21.93 -14.85
N PRO A 328 -10.40 -21.14 -14.74
CA PRO A 328 -10.12 -20.08 -15.70
C PRO A 328 -9.69 -20.65 -17.05
N ILE A 329 -10.27 -20.12 -18.14
CA ILE A 329 -9.85 -20.40 -19.51
C ILE A 329 -9.23 -19.15 -20.11
N LEU A 330 -8.06 -19.32 -20.74
CA LEU A 330 -7.36 -18.26 -21.45
C LEU A 330 -8.07 -17.91 -22.76
N TYR A 331 -8.42 -16.63 -22.93
CA TYR A 331 -8.96 -16.03 -24.14
C TYR A 331 -8.11 -14.86 -24.60
N ASN A 332 -7.56 -14.95 -25.81
CA ASN A 332 -6.95 -13.79 -26.47
C ASN A 332 -8.03 -13.00 -27.22
N LEU A 333 -8.44 -11.85 -26.69
CA LEU A 333 -9.50 -11.03 -27.28
C LEU A 333 -9.18 -10.64 -28.73
N LYS A 334 -7.94 -10.26 -29.04
CA LYS A 334 -7.57 -9.90 -30.42
C LYS A 334 -7.73 -11.05 -31.42
N ALA A 335 -7.39 -12.28 -31.02
CA ALA A 335 -7.62 -13.46 -31.86
C ALA A 335 -9.12 -13.76 -32.07
N HIS A 336 -9.99 -13.22 -31.23
CA HIS A 336 -11.44 -13.30 -31.34
C HIS A 336 -12.08 -12.06 -31.99
N GLY A 337 -11.29 -11.29 -32.75
CA GLY A 337 -11.79 -10.21 -33.61
C GLY A 337 -12.02 -8.88 -32.91
N TYR A 338 -11.55 -8.70 -31.67
CA TYR A 338 -11.53 -7.37 -31.06
C TYR A 338 -10.35 -6.59 -31.62
N ASP A 339 -10.64 -5.51 -32.35
CA ASP A 339 -9.69 -4.76 -33.17
C ASP A 339 -9.55 -3.29 -32.75
N SER A 340 -10.50 -2.75 -31.99
CA SER A 340 -10.45 -1.39 -31.47
C SER A 340 -10.65 -1.33 -29.96
N CYS A 341 -10.05 -0.29 -29.36
CA CYS A 341 -10.16 0.05 -27.95
C CYS A 341 -10.38 1.56 -27.84
N GLU A 342 -11.38 1.98 -27.08
CA GLU A 342 -11.72 3.39 -26.85
C GLU A 342 -11.88 3.64 -25.35
N ILE A 343 -11.38 4.78 -24.87
CA ILE A 343 -11.54 5.21 -23.49
C ILE A 343 -12.69 6.22 -23.37
N GLU A 344 -13.37 6.23 -22.23
CA GLU A 344 -14.48 7.15 -21.93
C GLU A 344 -15.62 7.13 -22.96
N TYR A 345 -15.85 5.95 -23.55
CA TYR A 345 -16.82 5.80 -24.63
C TYR A 345 -18.26 5.87 -24.11
N LYS A 346 -19.05 6.76 -24.71
CA LYS A 346 -20.48 6.91 -24.43
C LYS A 346 -21.33 6.17 -25.46
N PHE A 347 -21.97 5.09 -25.05
CA PHE A 347 -22.91 4.37 -25.92
C PHE A 347 -24.15 5.22 -26.24
N PRO A 348 -24.73 5.06 -27.45
CA PRO A 348 -26.02 5.66 -27.78
C PRO A 348 -27.09 5.25 -26.74
N ASN A 349 -27.81 6.23 -26.19
CA ASN A 349 -28.86 6.06 -25.17
C ASN A 349 -28.37 5.68 -23.75
N LYS A 350 -27.07 5.80 -23.46
CA LYS A 350 -26.57 5.73 -22.07
C LYS A 350 -26.28 7.13 -21.53
N LEU A 351 -26.52 7.33 -20.24
CA LEU A 351 -26.32 8.62 -19.57
C LEU A 351 -24.85 8.89 -19.24
N PHE A 352 -24.07 7.82 -19.02
CA PHE A 352 -22.67 7.86 -18.64
C PHE A 352 -21.75 7.21 -19.69
N SER A 353 -20.45 7.49 -19.59
CA SER A 353 -19.38 6.87 -20.38
C SER A 353 -18.82 5.66 -19.65
N TYR A 354 -18.38 4.64 -20.40
CA TYR A 354 -17.61 3.52 -19.85
C TYR A 354 -16.12 3.80 -19.93
N ASP A 355 -15.35 3.27 -18.99
CA ASP A 355 -13.92 3.59 -18.85
C ASP A 355 -13.11 3.13 -20.05
N VAL A 356 -13.28 1.86 -20.44
CA VAL A 356 -12.68 1.32 -21.67
C VAL A 356 -13.70 0.44 -22.40
N VAL A 357 -13.75 0.53 -23.72
CA VAL A 357 -14.64 -0.26 -24.57
C VAL A 357 -13.83 -0.93 -25.67
N LEU A 358 -13.89 -2.27 -25.69
CA LEU A 358 -13.27 -3.11 -26.71
C LEU A 358 -14.33 -3.52 -27.73
N LYS A 359 -14.12 -3.21 -29.01
CA LYS A 359 -15.10 -3.49 -30.08
C LYS A 359 -14.56 -4.49 -31.09
N ARG A 360 -15.51 -5.10 -31.79
CA ARG A 360 -15.27 -5.93 -32.97
C ARG A 360 -15.79 -5.16 -34.17
N SER A 361 -14.90 -4.44 -34.85
CA SER A 361 -15.32 -3.47 -35.86
C SER A 361 -16.39 -2.52 -35.25
N ASP A 362 -17.45 -2.18 -35.99
CA ASP A 362 -18.50 -1.27 -35.51
C ASP A 362 -19.63 -1.94 -34.68
N ASP A 363 -19.49 -3.21 -34.29
CA ASP A 363 -20.55 -3.91 -33.55
C ASP A 363 -20.54 -3.60 -32.04
N LEU A 364 -21.40 -2.66 -31.64
CA LEU A 364 -21.61 -2.28 -30.25
C LEU A 364 -22.36 -3.33 -29.40
N LYS A 365 -23.04 -4.31 -30.01
CA LYS A 365 -23.82 -5.32 -29.26
C LYS A 365 -22.90 -6.36 -28.63
N THR A 366 -21.80 -6.72 -29.29
CA THR A 366 -20.86 -7.74 -28.81
C THR A 366 -19.64 -7.15 -28.11
N ALA A 367 -19.53 -5.82 -28.07
CA ALA A 367 -18.48 -5.10 -27.37
C ALA A 367 -18.34 -5.54 -25.91
N ILE A 368 -17.10 -5.55 -25.44
CA ILE A 368 -16.76 -5.72 -24.02
C ILE A 368 -16.56 -4.34 -23.44
N VAL A 369 -17.25 -4.05 -22.34
CA VAL A 369 -17.00 -2.86 -21.53
C VAL A 369 -16.08 -3.23 -20.38
N ILE A 370 -15.10 -2.40 -20.10
CA ILE A 370 -14.27 -2.50 -18.90
C ILE A 370 -14.65 -1.33 -18.00
N ILE A 371 -14.88 -1.64 -16.73
CA ILE A 371 -15.19 -0.67 -15.67
C ILE A 371 -14.06 -0.77 -14.67
N ILE A 372 -13.54 0.37 -14.23
CA ILE A 372 -12.48 0.41 -13.24
C ILE A 372 -13.11 0.74 -11.89
N ASP A 373 -12.92 -0.16 -10.94
CA ASP A 373 -13.23 0.04 -9.54
C ASP A 373 -11.94 0.46 -8.85
N ALA A 374 -11.83 1.73 -8.46
CA ALA A 374 -10.78 2.30 -7.63
C ALA A 374 -11.37 2.85 -6.33
N ASP A 375 -12.07 2.01 -5.57
CA ASP A 375 -12.74 2.34 -4.30
C ASP A 375 -13.79 3.45 -4.45
N THR A 376 -13.51 4.71 -4.06
CA THR A 376 -14.51 5.78 -4.18
C THR A 376 -14.73 6.25 -5.62
N CYS A 377 -13.83 5.90 -6.54
CA CYS A 377 -13.95 6.19 -7.96
C CYS A 377 -14.35 4.92 -8.75
N HIS A 378 -15.66 4.70 -8.89
CA HIS A 378 -16.21 3.60 -9.67
C HIS A 378 -17.56 3.98 -10.30
N ILE A 379 -17.96 3.22 -11.32
CA ILE A 379 -19.30 3.32 -11.93
C ILE A 379 -20.13 2.13 -11.46
N GLU A 380 -21.31 2.38 -10.88
CA GLU A 380 -22.21 1.31 -10.45
C GLU A 380 -22.78 0.50 -11.63
N HIS A 381 -22.85 -0.82 -11.44
CA HIS A 381 -23.28 -1.79 -12.45
C HIS A 381 -24.80 -1.90 -12.57
N GLU A 382 -25.54 -0.83 -12.88
CA GLU A 382 -26.97 -0.98 -13.13
C GLU A 382 -27.27 -1.43 -14.59
N ASN A 383 -27.78 -2.66 -14.73
CA ASN A 383 -28.31 -3.21 -15.98
C ASN A 383 -27.33 -3.25 -17.17
N LEU A 384 -26.18 -3.91 -16.97
CA LEU A 384 -25.23 -4.22 -18.05
C LEU A 384 -25.82 -5.27 -19.00
N LYS A 385 -26.03 -4.89 -20.27
CA LYS A 385 -26.42 -5.84 -21.35
C LYS A 385 -25.21 -6.42 -22.07
N ASN A 386 -24.11 -5.67 -22.12
CA ASN A 386 -22.85 -6.11 -22.72
C ASN A 386 -22.09 -7.02 -21.75
N ARG A 387 -21.11 -7.77 -22.28
CA ARG A 387 -20.08 -8.39 -21.45
C ARG A 387 -19.27 -7.31 -20.76
N ALA A 388 -19.07 -7.44 -19.47
CA ALA A 388 -18.34 -6.45 -18.69
C ALA A 388 -17.23 -7.09 -17.86
N ILE A 389 -16.07 -6.45 -17.86
CA ILE A 389 -14.95 -6.80 -17.00
C ILE A 389 -14.77 -5.65 -16.01
N GLU A 390 -15.08 -5.86 -14.74
CA GLU A 390 -14.72 -4.90 -13.71
C GLU A 390 -13.27 -5.16 -13.30
N VAL A 391 -12.40 -4.17 -13.44
CA VAL A 391 -10.99 -4.25 -13.05
C VAL A 391 -10.83 -3.54 -11.71
N ILE A 392 -10.28 -4.25 -10.73
CA ILE A 392 -10.14 -3.79 -9.36
C ILE A 392 -8.71 -3.27 -9.19
N VAL A 393 -8.58 -2.01 -8.75
CA VAL A 393 -7.30 -1.35 -8.52
C VAL A 393 -7.31 -0.69 -7.16
N ARG A 394 -6.31 -0.99 -6.33
CA ARG A 394 -6.19 -0.43 -4.97
C ARG A 394 -4.84 0.23 -4.71
N CYS A 395 -3.86 -0.01 -5.58
CA CYS A 395 -2.55 0.64 -5.52
C CYS A 395 -1.83 0.61 -6.87
N GLU A 396 -0.69 1.32 -6.98
CA GLU A 396 0.12 1.31 -8.20
C GLU A 396 0.65 -0.08 -8.59
N ASN A 397 0.86 -0.99 -7.63
CA ASN A 397 1.21 -2.38 -7.96
C ASN A 397 0.15 -3.06 -8.84
N ASP A 398 -1.13 -2.75 -8.61
CA ASP A 398 -2.20 -3.28 -9.45
C ASP A 398 -2.10 -2.70 -10.86
N ILE A 399 -1.73 -1.41 -11.00
CA ILE A 399 -1.46 -0.78 -12.30
C ILE A 399 -0.31 -1.49 -13.04
N PHE A 400 0.80 -1.81 -12.35
CA PHE A 400 1.92 -2.53 -12.96
C PHE A 400 1.52 -3.93 -13.42
N LYS A 401 0.72 -4.65 -12.62
CA LYS A 401 0.15 -5.94 -13.05
C LYS A 401 -0.74 -5.79 -14.29
N LEU A 402 -1.49 -4.69 -14.43
CA LEU A 402 -2.27 -4.45 -15.65
C LEU A 402 -1.38 -4.25 -16.89
N TYR A 403 -0.14 -3.81 -16.71
CA TYR A 403 0.84 -3.64 -17.77
C TYR A 403 1.35 -5.00 -18.28
N GLU A 404 1.66 -5.92 -17.37
CA GLU A 404 2.40 -7.16 -17.67
C GLU A 404 1.50 -8.41 -17.75
N GLU A 405 0.44 -8.48 -16.95
CA GLU A 405 -0.29 -9.72 -16.68
C GLU A 405 -1.69 -9.77 -17.32
N PRO A 406 -2.15 -10.92 -17.83
CA PRO A 406 -3.54 -11.10 -18.26
C PRO A 406 -4.56 -10.83 -17.15
N LEU A 407 -5.70 -10.22 -17.49
CA LEU A 407 -6.82 -10.01 -16.55
C LEU A 407 -7.39 -11.35 -16.09
N ARG A 408 -7.67 -11.51 -14.79
CA ARG A 408 -8.11 -12.77 -14.16
C ARG A 408 -8.88 -12.50 -12.86
N GLU A 409 -9.47 -13.52 -12.25
CA GLU A 409 -10.30 -13.38 -11.04
C GLU A 409 -9.61 -12.68 -9.85
N GLU A 410 -8.27 -12.70 -9.80
CA GLU A 410 -7.49 -12.02 -8.75
C GLU A 410 -7.55 -10.49 -8.86
N ASN A 411 -7.73 -9.94 -10.07
CA ASN A 411 -7.73 -8.50 -10.34
C ASN A 411 -8.92 -8.02 -11.18
N ALA A 412 -9.86 -8.90 -11.52
CA ALA A 412 -11.02 -8.57 -12.32
C ALA A 412 -12.24 -9.46 -12.04
N ARG A 413 -13.44 -8.90 -12.13
CA ARG A 413 -14.72 -9.62 -12.12
C ARG A 413 -15.33 -9.64 -13.51
N PHE A 414 -15.95 -10.76 -13.88
CA PHE A 414 -16.47 -10.99 -15.24
C PHE A 414 -17.99 -11.13 -15.20
N TYR A 415 -18.70 -10.26 -15.92
CA TYR A 415 -20.16 -10.23 -16.00
C TYR A 415 -20.66 -10.52 -17.41
N ASN A 416 -21.77 -11.26 -17.51
CA ASN A 416 -22.42 -11.67 -18.77
C ASN A 416 -21.52 -12.49 -19.71
N PHE A 417 -20.46 -13.10 -19.19
CA PHE A 417 -19.68 -14.10 -19.91
C PHE A 417 -20.36 -15.46 -19.73
N GLU A 418 -21.01 -15.94 -20.79
CA GLU A 418 -21.68 -17.23 -20.77
C GLU A 418 -20.68 -18.37 -20.49
N SER A 419 -21.03 -19.25 -19.55
CA SER A 419 -20.37 -20.55 -19.42
C SER A 419 -20.91 -21.45 -20.53
N ARG A 420 -20.10 -21.73 -21.56
CA ARG A 420 -20.50 -22.67 -22.62
C ARG A 420 -20.41 -24.09 -22.08
N ASP A 421 -21.51 -24.83 -22.18
CA ASP A 421 -21.67 -26.22 -21.75
C ASP A 421 -21.14 -26.45 -20.33
N ILE A 422 -21.98 -26.29 -19.31
CA ILE A 422 -21.58 -26.54 -17.91
C ILE A 422 -20.95 -27.93 -17.81
N LYS A 423 -19.65 -27.96 -17.55
CA LYS A 423 -18.88 -29.21 -17.46
C LYS A 423 -18.94 -29.76 -16.05
N THR A 424 -18.71 -31.06 -15.93
CA THR A 424 -18.52 -31.70 -14.64
C THR A 424 -17.03 -31.74 -14.26
N ILE A 425 -16.74 -31.71 -12.97
CA ILE A 425 -15.40 -31.90 -12.39
C ILE A 425 -15.42 -33.03 -11.35
N PRO A 426 -14.33 -33.81 -11.22
CA PRO A 426 -14.25 -34.87 -10.21
C PRO A 426 -14.54 -34.41 -8.79
N PHE A 427 -15.23 -35.26 -8.03
CA PHE A 427 -15.64 -34.96 -6.66
C PHE A 427 -14.46 -34.59 -5.73
N ASP A 428 -13.31 -35.24 -5.90
CA ASP A 428 -12.09 -35.01 -5.12
C ASP A 428 -11.48 -33.62 -5.38
N LYS A 429 -11.78 -33.00 -6.53
CA LYS A 429 -11.39 -31.63 -6.84
C LYS A 429 -12.30 -30.61 -6.16
N VAL A 430 -13.61 -30.86 -6.14
CA VAL A 430 -14.58 -30.01 -5.42
C VAL A 430 -14.36 -30.10 -3.91
N ASN A 431 -14.19 -31.32 -3.39
CA ASN A 431 -13.86 -31.62 -1.99
C ASN A 431 -14.70 -30.83 -0.96
N ARG A 432 -15.99 -30.59 -1.27
CA ARG A 432 -16.88 -29.80 -0.42
C ARG A 432 -16.95 -30.43 0.97
N LYS A 433 -16.58 -29.64 1.97
CA LYS A 433 -16.71 -29.98 3.37
C LYS A 433 -18.03 -29.45 3.92
N ILE A 434 -18.67 -30.26 4.77
CA ILE A 434 -19.90 -29.91 5.48
C ILE A 434 -19.71 -30.12 6.97
N LEU A 435 -20.33 -29.26 7.78
CA LEU A 435 -20.39 -29.45 9.21
C LEU A 435 -21.57 -30.36 9.55
N LYS A 436 -21.30 -31.57 10.06
CA LYS A 436 -22.32 -32.59 10.33
C LYS A 436 -22.34 -32.98 11.80
N PHE A 437 -23.52 -32.91 12.39
CA PHE A 437 -23.85 -33.51 13.68
C PHE A 437 -24.39 -34.92 13.46
N THR A 438 -23.85 -35.91 14.16
CA THR A 438 -24.30 -37.30 14.12
C THR A 438 -24.67 -37.76 15.52
N LEU A 439 -25.92 -38.21 15.69
CA LEU A 439 -26.41 -38.86 16.91
C LEU A 439 -26.40 -40.38 16.71
N PHE A 440 -25.80 -41.10 17.67
CA PHE A 440 -25.70 -42.56 17.66
C PHE A 440 -26.78 -43.21 18.50
N SER A 441 -27.11 -44.47 18.22
CA SER A 441 -28.10 -45.26 18.98
C SER A 441 -27.77 -45.40 20.47
N SER A 442 -26.51 -45.21 20.85
CA SER A 442 -26.07 -45.15 22.25
C SER A 442 -26.51 -43.87 22.98
N GLY A 443 -26.98 -42.85 22.25
CA GLY A 443 -27.25 -41.50 22.74
C GLY A 443 -26.02 -40.59 22.82
N LYS A 444 -24.84 -41.08 22.43
CA LYS A 444 -23.66 -40.23 22.20
C LYS A 444 -23.79 -39.50 20.87
N TYR A 445 -23.08 -38.39 20.72
CA TYR A 445 -23.10 -37.60 19.48
C TYR A 445 -21.71 -37.06 19.15
N HIS A 446 -21.56 -36.63 17.90
CA HIS A 446 -20.35 -36.00 17.40
C HIS A 446 -20.70 -34.88 16.42
N LEU A 447 -20.00 -33.74 16.50
CA LEU A 447 -20.04 -32.68 15.50
C LEU A 447 -18.66 -32.60 14.85
N GLY A 448 -18.59 -32.75 13.53
CA GLY A 448 -17.34 -32.77 12.79
C GLY A 448 -17.48 -32.28 11.35
N VAL A 449 -16.35 -31.92 10.76
CA VAL A 449 -16.26 -31.53 9.36
C VAL A 449 -16.02 -32.78 8.51
N GLU A 450 -16.93 -33.07 7.60
CA GLU A 450 -16.90 -34.27 6.75
C GLU A 450 -17.10 -33.92 5.27
N ASN A 451 -16.79 -34.86 4.39
CA ASN A 451 -17.12 -34.75 2.97
C ASN A 451 -18.65 -34.79 2.78
N CYS A 452 -19.19 -34.00 1.84
CA CYS A 452 -20.64 -33.98 1.59
C CYS A 452 -21.22 -35.32 1.13
N ILE A 453 -20.38 -36.20 0.57
CA ILE A 453 -20.70 -37.59 0.28
C ILE A 453 -19.97 -38.47 1.30
N SER A 454 -20.40 -38.37 2.56
CA SER A 454 -19.92 -39.24 3.63
C SER A 454 -20.79 -40.48 3.74
N THR A 455 -20.20 -41.65 3.97
CA THR A 455 -20.97 -42.85 4.29
C THR A 455 -21.62 -42.72 5.67
N LYS A 456 -22.85 -43.24 5.80
CA LYS A 456 -23.56 -43.35 7.07
C LYS A 456 -22.66 -44.06 8.09
N LYS A 457 -22.41 -43.43 9.24
CA LYS A 457 -21.64 -44.06 10.33
C LYS A 457 -22.43 -45.21 10.94
N ARG A 458 -21.73 -46.29 11.30
CA ARG A 458 -22.34 -47.44 11.99
C ARG A 458 -23.06 -46.96 13.26
N SER A 459 -24.30 -47.41 13.44
CA SER A 459 -25.16 -47.04 14.58
C SER A 459 -25.63 -45.58 14.63
N ALA A 460 -25.42 -44.77 13.58
CA ALA A 460 -26.03 -43.45 13.48
C ALA A 460 -27.56 -43.59 13.34
N VAL A 461 -28.30 -42.84 14.15
CA VAL A 461 -29.78 -42.83 14.17
C VAL A 461 -30.35 -41.50 13.69
N TYR A 462 -29.57 -40.43 13.73
CA TYR A 462 -29.97 -39.11 13.26
C TYR A 462 -28.74 -38.32 12.83
N GLU A 463 -28.87 -37.57 11.73
CA GLU A 463 -27.85 -36.65 11.23
C GLU A 463 -28.45 -35.27 10.97
N MET A 464 -27.68 -34.22 11.28
CA MET A 464 -28.05 -32.83 11.02
C MET A 464 -26.86 -32.11 10.39
N ILE A 465 -27.06 -31.51 9.22
CA ILE A 465 -26.03 -30.78 8.49
C ILE A 465 -26.30 -29.29 8.60
N ILE A 466 -25.28 -28.55 8.99
CA ILE A 466 -25.38 -27.13 9.31
C ILE A 466 -24.77 -26.33 8.16
N SER A 467 -25.62 -25.63 7.39
CA SER A 467 -25.21 -24.99 6.13
C SER A 467 -24.30 -23.78 6.32
N ASN A 468 -24.44 -23.03 7.41
CA ASN A 468 -23.70 -21.78 7.68
C ASN A 468 -22.85 -21.84 8.97
N GLY A 469 -22.45 -23.04 9.42
CA GLY A 469 -21.94 -23.26 10.78
C GLY A 469 -20.48 -22.91 11.06
N TYR A 470 -19.82 -22.09 10.25
CA TYR A 470 -18.39 -21.80 10.41
C TYR A 470 -18.17 -20.55 11.27
N GLY A 471 -17.60 -20.73 12.47
CA GLY A 471 -17.20 -19.62 13.35
C GLY A 471 -17.23 -19.95 14.85
N ASN A 472 -18.31 -20.60 15.33
CA ASN A 472 -18.47 -20.97 16.73
C ASN A 472 -18.90 -22.45 16.90
N TYR A 473 -17.93 -23.36 16.81
CA TYR A 473 -18.16 -24.81 16.90
C TYR A 473 -18.88 -25.25 18.18
N LYS A 474 -18.67 -24.54 19.30
CA LYS A 474 -19.31 -24.85 20.59
C LYS A 474 -20.80 -24.52 20.53
N ALA A 475 -21.16 -23.30 20.08
CA ALA A 475 -22.56 -22.91 19.94
C ALA A 475 -23.30 -23.82 18.96
N MET A 476 -22.69 -24.16 17.81
CA MET A 476 -23.28 -25.08 16.82
C MET A 476 -23.57 -26.47 17.42
N ARG A 477 -22.66 -26.98 18.26
CA ARG A 477 -22.84 -28.26 18.93
C ARG A 477 -23.95 -28.19 19.98
N GLN A 478 -23.96 -27.13 20.79
CA GLN A 478 -24.99 -26.92 21.80
C GLN A 478 -26.37 -26.74 21.17
N TYR A 479 -26.46 -26.01 20.06
CA TYR A 479 -27.70 -25.85 19.29
C TYR A 479 -28.21 -27.21 18.79
N ALA A 480 -27.35 -28.04 18.19
CA ALA A 480 -27.72 -29.36 17.74
C ALA A 480 -28.27 -30.25 18.88
N VAL A 481 -27.66 -30.17 20.06
CA VAL A 481 -28.10 -30.89 21.27
C VAL A 481 -29.45 -30.35 21.75
N LEU A 482 -29.63 -29.03 21.79
CA LEU A 482 -30.88 -28.36 22.18
C LEU A 482 -32.02 -28.72 21.22
N HIS A 483 -31.77 -28.70 19.92
CA HIS A 483 -32.73 -29.09 18.89
C HIS A 483 -33.17 -30.55 19.06
N CYS A 484 -32.22 -31.47 19.26
CA CYS A 484 -32.52 -32.87 19.54
C CYS A 484 -33.29 -33.06 20.86
N TYR A 485 -32.98 -32.26 21.89
CA TYR A 485 -33.69 -32.26 23.17
C TYR A 485 -35.15 -31.84 23.00
N ASN A 486 -35.41 -30.78 22.23
CA ASN A 486 -36.76 -30.28 21.94
C ASN A 486 -37.58 -31.30 21.13
N GLN A 487 -36.93 -32.09 20.28
CA GLN A 487 -37.53 -33.25 19.59
C GLN A 487 -37.65 -34.51 20.47
N GLN A 488 -37.35 -34.43 21.77
CA GLN A 488 -37.42 -35.53 22.73
C GLN A 488 -36.54 -36.74 22.37
N ARG A 489 -35.42 -36.52 21.65
CA ARG A 489 -34.47 -37.59 21.31
C ARG A 489 -33.69 -38.05 22.54
N VAL A 490 -33.22 -39.31 22.51
CA VAL A 490 -32.39 -39.86 23.58
C VAL A 490 -30.92 -39.53 23.31
N LEU A 491 -30.36 -38.61 24.10
CA LEU A 491 -28.96 -38.20 23.98
C LEU A 491 -28.33 -37.79 25.31
N CYS A 492 -27.02 -37.57 25.30
CA CYS A 492 -26.33 -36.85 26.37
C CYS A 492 -26.69 -35.35 26.30
N LEU A 493 -27.16 -34.77 27.41
CA LEU A 493 -27.61 -33.37 27.47
C LEU A 493 -26.65 -32.46 28.23
N CYS A 494 -25.46 -32.98 28.60
CA CYS A 494 -24.57 -32.28 29.52
C CYS A 494 -24.03 -30.96 28.98
N GLU A 495 -23.95 -30.79 27.66
CA GLU A 495 -23.41 -29.57 27.02
C GLU A 495 -24.34 -28.36 27.12
N ILE A 496 -25.63 -28.58 27.37
CA ILE A 496 -26.67 -27.55 27.60
C ILE A 496 -27.19 -27.59 29.05
N CYS A 497 -26.47 -28.26 29.94
CA CYS A 497 -26.89 -28.46 31.32
C CYS A 497 -26.43 -27.31 32.21
N TYR A 498 -27.34 -26.79 33.04
CA TYR A 498 -27.09 -25.72 34.01
C TYR A 498 -25.97 -26.04 35.01
N TYR A 499 -25.63 -27.33 35.21
CA TYR A 499 -24.60 -27.77 36.16
C TYR A 499 -23.21 -27.97 35.53
N LEU A 500 -23.04 -27.73 34.23
CA LEU A 500 -21.74 -27.76 33.58
C LEU A 500 -21.00 -26.44 33.81
N ARG A 501 -19.72 -26.50 34.21
CA ARG A 501 -18.86 -25.32 34.35
C ARG A 501 -17.53 -25.54 33.66
N SER A 502 -17.06 -24.54 32.94
CA SER A 502 -15.69 -24.46 32.45
C SER A 502 -14.80 -23.95 33.58
N VAL A 503 -13.68 -24.62 33.81
CA VAL A 503 -12.69 -24.26 34.83
C VAL A 503 -11.34 -24.15 34.13
N ASP A 504 -10.76 -22.97 34.18
CA ASP A 504 -9.48 -22.68 33.54
C ASP A 504 -8.36 -22.77 34.57
N SER A 505 -7.29 -23.47 34.20
CA SER A 505 -6.06 -23.57 34.97
C SER A 505 -4.87 -23.19 34.09
N PHE A 506 -3.71 -22.87 34.70
CA PHE A 506 -2.49 -22.44 33.99
C PHE A 506 -2.03 -23.38 32.85
N TYR A 507 -2.46 -24.65 32.84
CA TYR A 507 -2.08 -25.64 31.83
C TYR A 507 -3.26 -26.34 31.13
N ASN A 508 -4.51 -26.18 31.57
CA ASN A 508 -5.67 -26.91 31.03
C ASN A 508 -7.00 -26.16 31.19
N HIS A 509 -7.87 -26.29 30.19
CA HIS A 509 -9.29 -25.89 30.24
C HIS A 509 -10.16 -27.15 30.38
N GLU A 510 -10.93 -27.29 31.46
CA GLU A 510 -11.76 -28.47 31.72
C GLU A 510 -13.25 -28.12 31.86
N ASN A 511 -14.13 -28.98 31.36
CA ASN A 511 -15.57 -28.88 31.57
C ASN A 511 -16.03 -29.90 32.61
N ILE A 512 -16.41 -29.42 33.80
CA ILE A 512 -16.79 -30.26 34.93
C ILE A 512 -18.28 -30.15 35.28
N CYS A 513 -18.88 -31.26 35.74
CA CYS A 513 -20.21 -31.24 36.35
C CYS A 513 -20.09 -30.89 37.83
N ILE A 514 -20.65 -29.77 38.30
CA ILE A 514 -20.52 -29.36 39.71
C ILE A 514 -21.22 -30.31 40.70
N ARG A 515 -22.12 -31.18 40.21
CA ARG A 515 -22.82 -32.18 41.04
C ARG A 515 -22.00 -33.45 41.29
N TYR A 516 -20.79 -33.58 40.74
CA TYR A 516 -19.99 -34.81 40.83
C TYR A 516 -19.71 -35.26 42.26
N LYS A 517 -19.41 -34.31 43.17
CA LYS A 517 -19.16 -34.58 44.59
C LYS A 517 -20.44 -34.90 45.38
N THR A 518 -21.55 -34.23 45.06
CA THR A 518 -22.77 -34.30 45.86
C THR A 518 -23.76 -35.37 45.41
N LYS A 519 -23.70 -35.78 44.14
CA LYS A 519 -24.68 -36.69 43.51
C LYS A 519 -24.03 -37.83 42.73
N GLY A 520 -22.69 -37.95 42.76
CA GLY A 520 -21.96 -39.01 42.08
C GLY A 520 -22.01 -38.95 40.55
N THR A 521 -22.35 -37.79 39.96
CA THR A 521 -22.28 -37.63 38.50
C THR A 521 -20.83 -37.69 38.01
N PRO A 522 -20.54 -38.06 36.75
CA PRO A 522 -19.19 -37.99 36.21
C PRO A 522 -18.57 -36.60 36.38
N ARG A 523 -17.29 -36.52 36.80
CA ARG A 523 -16.56 -35.25 36.94
C ARG A 523 -16.47 -34.54 35.58
N ASN A 524 -16.06 -35.25 34.54
CA ASN A 524 -15.92 -34.75 33.17
C ASN A 524 -17.05 -35.32 32.29
N PRO A 525 -18.28 -34.77 32.36
CA PRO A 525 -19.43 -35.37 31.69
C PRO A 525 -19.35 -35.34 30.16
N LEU A 526 -18.57 -34.43 29.55
CA LEU A 526 -18.40 -34.37 28.09
C LEU A 526 -17.46 -35.45 27.54
N GLU A 527 -16.59 -36.03 28.37
CA GLU A 527 -15.74 -37.17 28.00
C GLU A 527 -16.51 -38.49 28.11
N VAL A 528 -17.29 -38.64 29.19
CA VAL A 528 -18.06 -39.85 29.48
C VAL A 528 -19.36 -39.91 28.66
N MET A 529 -19.94 -38.75 28.38
CA MET A 529 -21.23 -38.53 27.72
C MET A 529 -22.37 -39.36 28.35
N PRO A 530 -22.75 -39.09 29.61
CA PRO A 530 -23.82 -39.83 30.27
C PRO A 530 -25.17 -39.51 29.63
N VAL A 531 -25.83 -40.56 29.13
CA VAL A 531 -27.16 -40.47 28.50
C VAL A 531 -28.23 -40.64 29.57
N LYS A 532 -29.33 -39.86 29.48
CA LYS A 532 -30.44 -39.87 30.47
C LYS A 532 -29.98 -39.58 31.92
N CYS A 533 -29.10 -38.61 32.12
CA CYS A 533 -28.70 -38.18 33.46
C CYS A 533 -29.95 -37.71 34.26
N PRO A 534 -30.30 -38.33 35.40
CA PRO A 534 -31.50 -37.97 36.18
C PRO A 534 -31.38 -36.59 36.85
N TYR A 535 -30.18 -36.00 36.83
CA TYR A 535 -29.87 -34.71 37.45
C TYR A 535 -29.72 -33.59 36.42
N PHE A 536 -30.01 -33.85 35.15
CA PHE A 536 -30.01 -32.83 34.10
C PHE A 536 -31.02 -31.71 34.42
N SER A 537 -30.60 -30.48 34.18
CA SER A 537 -31.47 -29.31 34.16
C SER A 537 -31.01 -28.44 33.00
N LEU A 538 -31.92 -28.05 32.12
CA LEU A 538 -31.60 -27.16 31.01
C LEU A 538 -31.10 -25.82 31.55
N ASP A 539 -30.00 -25.32 31.00
CA ASP A 539 -29.55 -23.96 31.24
C ASP A 539 -30.35 -22.99 30.37
N ARG A 540 -31.30 -22.26 30.99
CA ARG A 540 -32.17 -21.30 30.31
C ARG A 540 -31.41 -20.14 29.67
N ASN A 541 -30.22 -19.80 30.19
CA ASN A 541 -29.40 -18.75 29.57
C ASN A 541 -28.80 -19.26 28.26
N ILE A 542 -28.32 -20.50 28.23
CA ILE A 542 -27.79 -21.13 27.00
C ILE A 542 -28.91 -21.26 25.96
N GLU A 543 -30.10 -21.71 26.37
CA GLU A 543 -31.28 -21.79 25.48
C GLU A 543 -31.58 -20.44 24.83
N ALA A 544 -31.72 -19.37 25.63
CA ALA A 544 -32.03 -18.03 25.12
C ALA A 544 -30.92 -17.46 24.20
N ILE A 545 -29.65 -17.72 24.52
CA ILE A 545 -28.52 -17.30 23.68
C ILE A 545 -28.57 -18.02 22.33
N LEU A 546 -28.74 -19.35 22.33
CA LEU A 546 -28.75 -20.14 21.12
C LEU A 546 -29.97 -19.84 20.24
N GLU A 547 -31.15 -19.63 20.83
CA GLU A 547 -32.33 -19.21 20.08
C GLU A 547 -32.12 -17.87 19.36
N LYS A 548 -31.34 -16.96 19.95
CA LYS A 548 -30.99 -15.67 19.36
C LYS A 548 -29.87 -15.78 18.32
N GLU A 549 -28.78 -16.48 18.63
CA GLU A 549 -27.60 -16.58 17.75
C GLU A 549 -27.83 -17.50 16.55
N CYS A 550 -28.74 -18.47 16.69
CA CYS A 550 -29.00 -19.49 15.68
C CYS A 550 -30.36 -19.34 14.98
N CYS A 551 -31.07 -18.21 15.15
CA CYS A 551 -32.43 -18.04 14.62
C CYS A 551 -32.54 -18.20 13.09
N ASP A 552 -31.52 -17.76 12.35
CA ASP A 552 -31.47 -17.82 10.89
C ASP A 552 -30.68 -19.02 10.35
N MET A 553 -30.30 -19.96 11.24
CA MET A 553 -29.54 -21.13 10.82
C MET A 553 -30.38 -22.06 9.96
N LYS A 554 -29.83 -22.40 8.79
CA LYS A 554 -30.37 -23.44 7.90
C LYS A 554 -29.68 -24.76 8.17
N PHE A 555 -30.46 -25.82 8.28
CA PHE A 555 -29.96 -27.17 8.44
C PHE A 555 -30.82 -28.19 7.68
N THR A 556 -30.19 -29.31 7.33
CA THR A 556 -30.84 -30.47 6.72
C THR A 556 -30.77 -31.64 7.69
N GLU A 557 -31.93 -32.24 7.97
CA GLU A 557 -32.06 -33.35 8.92
C GLU A 557 -32.31 -34.66 8.18
N ASN A 558 -31.68 -35.74 8.64
CA ASN A 558 -31.92 -37.09 8.15
C ASN A 558 -32.22 -38.02 9.33
N ASP A 559 -33.45 -38.54 9.39
CA ASP A 559 -33.85 -39.57 10.34
C ASP A 559 -33.51 -40.96 9.80
N LEU A 560 -32.55 -41.63 10.46
CA LEU A 560 -31.94 -42.87 9.95
C LEU A 560 -32.52 -44.14 10.58
N ILE A 561 -33.64 -44.00 11.28
CA ILE A 561 -34.26 -45.04 12.12
C ILE A 561 -35.00 -46.11 11.29
N ASN A 562 -35.20 -45.91 9.97
CA ASN A 562 -35.98 -46.81 9.11
C ASN A 562 -35.28 -47.28 7.81
N ASP A 563 -33.96 -47.43 7.79
CA ASP A 563 -33.28 -48.17 6.69
C ASP A 563 -32.98 -49.62 7.09
N ASN A 564 -34.03 -50.36 7.43
CA ASN A 564 -34.05 -51.81 7.27
C ASN A 564 -35.03 -52.10 6.12
N GLY A 565 -34.55 -51.95 4.89
CA GLY A 565 -35.42 -52.00 3.72
C GLY A 565 -34.72 -52.06 2.36
N GLN A 566 -33.64 -52.84 2.22
CA GLN A 566 -33.38 -53.79 1.13
C GLN A 566 -32.01 -54.46 1.27
#